data_AF-A0A1A8C6E8-F1
#
_entry.id   AF-A0A1A8C6E8-F1
#
_cell.length_a   1.000
_cell.length_b   1.000
_cell.length_c   1.000
_cell.angle_alpha   90.00
_cell.angle_beta   90.00
_cell.angle_gamma   90.00
#
_symmetry.space_group_name_H-M   'P 1'
#
loop_
_entity.id
_entity.type
_entity.pdbx_description
1 polymer ?
#
loop_
_entity_poly.entity_id
_entity_poly.type
_entity_poly.pdbx_seq_one_letter_code
_entity_poly.pdbx_strand_id
1 'polypeptide(L)'
;GAAASHNVCTVSAARNLLEVFVDGKPVMVEPGTTVLQACEKAGMQIPRFCYHERLSVAGNCRMSPVEIEKVPKDQSMQFGSDRSRFTEGKRAVEDKNIGPLIKTIMTRCIQCTCCVRFDSEFAGVEDLGTAGRGNDLQIGTYVEKIFMSELSGNVIDMPSRSPDI
;
A
#
# COMPACT_ATOMS: atom_id res chain seq x y z
N GLY A 1 -42.94 33.76 5.86
CA GLY A 1 -42.48 32.36 5.81
C GLY A 1 -42.47 31.95 4.36
N ALA A 2 -41.31 31.69 3.76
CA ALA A 2 -40.68 30.36 3.68
C ALA A 2 -41.60 29.38 2.90
N ALA A 3 -41.22 28.83 1.74
CA ALA A 3 -39.91 28.30 1.38
C ALA A 3 -39.60 28.50 -0.12
N ALA A 4 -38.37 28.93 -0.40
CA ALA A 4 -37.77 28.84 -1.72
C ALA A 4 -37.46 27.37 -2.00
N SER A 5 -38.05 26.79 -3.05
CA SER A 5 -37.61 25.51 -3.60
C SER A 5 -36.23 25.73 -4.23
N HIS A 6 -35.18 25.43 -3.47
CA HIS A 6 -33.83 25.34 -4.01
C HIS A 6 -33.76 24.16 -4.98
N ASN A 7 -33.95 24.45 -6.27
CA ASN A 7 -33.43 23.63 -7.36
C ASN A 7 -31.91 23.68 -7.26
N VAL A 8 -31.34 22.79 -6.44
CA VAL A 8 -29.94 22.41 -6.57
C VAL A 8 -29.86 21.55 -7.82
N CYS A 9 -29.79 22.20 -8.98
CA CYS A 9 -29.12 21.63 -10.14
C CYS A 9 -27.67 21.44 -9.71
N THR A 10 -27.35 20.30 -9.10
CA THR A 10 -25.97 19.84 -8.94
C THR A 10 -25.38 19.76 -10.32
N VAL A 11 -24.50 20.69 -10.62
CA VAL A 11 -23.78 20.80 -11.89
C VAL A 11 -23.16 19.42 -12.18
N SER A 12 -23.72 18.75 -13.18
CA SER A 12 -23.19 17.53 -13.77
C SER A 12 -21.71 17.75 -14.08
N ALA A 13 -20.83 17.02 -13.38
CA ALA A 13 -19.39 17.01 -13.61
C ALA A 13 -19.11 16.37 -14.97
N ALA A 14 -19.34 17.14 -16.04
CA ALA A 14 -19.11 16.71 -17.38
C ALA A 14 -17.61 16.78 -17.71
N ARG A 15 -16.95 15.62 -17.56
CA ARG A 15 -16.04 15.00 -18.55
C ARG A 15 -14.71 15.70 -18.85
N ASN A 16 -13.83 15.85 -17.87
CA ASN A 16 -12.39 15.90 -18.15
C ASN A 16 -11.79 14.50 -17.99
N LEU A 17 -12.31 13.52 -18.71
CA LEU A 17 -11.76 12.16 -18.69
C LEU A 17 -10.54 12.11 -19.61
N LEU A 18 -9.45 11.55 -19.10
CA LEU A 18 -8.22 11.30 -19.84
C LEU A 18 -8.28 9.90 -20.45
N GLU A 19 -7.91 9.80 -21.71
CA GLU A 19 -7.73 8.50 -22.38
C GLU A 19 -6.29 8.02 -22.16
N VAL A 20 -6.14 6.82 -21.60
CA VAL A 20 -4.85 6.15 -21.40
C VAL A 20 -4.90 4.76 -22.04
N PHE A 21 -3.76 4.28 -22.54
CA PHE A 21 -3.65 2.95 -23.13
C PHE A 21 -2.93 2.01 -22.15
N VAL A 22 -3.60 0.93 -21.75
CA VAL A 22 -3.05 -0.14 -20.92
C VAL A 22 -2.97 -1.41 -21.77
N ASP A 23 -1.77 -1.87 -22.09
CA ASP A 23 -1.54 -3.03 -22.98
C ASP A 23 -2.31 -2.95 -24.30
N GLY A 24 -2.38 -1.74 -24.89
CA GLY A 24 -3.12 -1.44 -26.12
C GLY A 24 -4.64 -1.31 -25.94
N LYS A 25 -5.19 -1.53 -24.74
CA LYS A 25 -6.61 -1.28 -24.44
C LYS A 25 -6.82 0.19 -24.03
N PRO A 26 -7.72 0.93 -24.72
CA PRO A 26 -8.06 2.29 -24.30
C PRO A 26 -8.91 2.25 -23.02
N VAL A 27 -8.54 3.07 -22.03
CA VAL A 27 -9.24 3.20 -20.75
C VAL A 27 -9.45 4.67 -20.45
N MET A 28 -10.69 5.02 -20.07
CA MET A 28 -11.05 6.38 -19.66
C MET A 28 -10.86 6.52 -18.15
N VAL A 29 -9.99 7.44 -17.74
CA VAL A 29 -9.66 7.66 -16.32
C VAL A 29 -9.89 9.12 -15.92
N GLU A 30 -10.16 9.32 -14.64
CA GLU A 30 -10.30 10.66 -14.08
C GLU A 30 -8.90 11.27 -13.85
N PRO A 31 -8.73 12.60 -13.99
CA PRO A 31 -7.49 13.26 -13.68
C PRO A 31 -7.10 13.03 -12.21
N GLY A 32 -5.87 12.56 -11.99
CA GLY A 32 -5.38 12.17 -10.67
C GLY A 32 -5.49 10.68 -10.33
N THR A 33 -6.11 9.86 -11.20
CA THR A 33 -6.08 8.40 -11.07
C THR A 33 -4.64 7.89 -11.19
N THR A 34 -4.22 7.00 -10.29
CA THR A 34 -2.89 6.38 -10.36
C THR A 34 -2.80 5.36 -11.51
N VAL A 35 -1.59 5.07 -11.98
CA VAL A 35 -1.39 4.04 -13.03
C VAL A 35 -1.93 2.68 -12.60
N LEU A 36 -1.75 2.32 -11.32
CA LEU A 36 -2.28 1.09 -10.75
C LEU A 36 -3.81 0.98 -10.90
N GLN A 37 -4.53 2.03 -10.54
CA GLN A 37 -5.99 2.08 -10.66
C GLN A 37 -6.45 2.09 -12.12
N ALA A 38 -5.68 2.71 -13.03
CA ALA A 38 -5.95 2.65 -14.45
C ALA A 38 -5.81 1.22 -15.00
N CYS A 39 -4.79 0.49 -14.55
CA CYS A 39 -4.59 -0.92 -14.90
C CYS A 39 -5.68 -1.83 -14.31
N GLU A 40 -6.11 -1.60 -13.07
CA GLU A 40 -7.23 -2.33 -12.46
C GLU A 40 -8.53 -2.12 -13.24
N LYS A 41 -8.80 -0.89 -13.72
CA LYS A 41 -9.93 -0.60 -14.63
C LYS A 41 -9.82 -1.30 -15.98
N ALA A 42 -8.60 -1.58 -16.46
CA ALA A 42 -8.34 -2.37 -17.66
C ALA A 42 -8.51 -3.90 -17.44
N GLY A 43 -8.73 -4.33 -16.19
CA GLY A 43 -8.79 -5.73 -15.78
C GLY A 43 -7.42 -6.36 -15.52
N MET A 44 -6.35 -5.57 -15.40
CA MET A 44 -4.99 -6.03 -15.09
C MET A 44 -4.69 -5.82 -13.61
N GLN A 45 -4.42 -6.92 -12.89
CA GLN A 45 -4.06 -6.91 -11.47
C GLN A 45 -2.53 -6.87 -11.34
N ILE A 46 -2.00 -5.76 -10.81
CA ILE A 46 -0.57 -5.60 -10.55
C ILE A 46 -0.32 -5.94 -9.07
N PRO A 47 0.66 -6.81 -8.74
CA PRO A 47 0.94 -7.14 -7.36
C PRO A 47 1.49 -5.95 -6.60
N ARG A 48 1.06 -5.88 -5.34
CA ARG A 48 1.31 -4.76 -4.45
C ARG A 48 1.49 -5.26 -3.03
N PHE A 49 2.48 -4.71 -2.34
CA PHE A 49 2.69 -4.94 -0.91
C PHE A 49 2.46 -3.66 -0.09
N CYS A 50 2.98 -2.53 -0.56
CA CYS A 50 2.96 -1.27 0.18
C CYS A 50 1.77 -0.36 -0.16
N TYR A 51 0.92 -0.76 -1.11
CA TYR A 51 -0.26 -0.02 -1.54
C TYR A 51 -1.54 -0.70 -1.06
N HIS A 52 -2.45 0.12 -0.55
CA HIS A 52 -3.81 -0.26 -0.21
C HIS A 52 -4.70 0.94 -0.52
N GLU A 53 -5.87 0.72 -1.11
CA GLU A 53 -6.74 1.79 -1.63
C GLU A 53 -7.20 2.78 -0.57
N ARG A 54 -7.35 2.31 0.67
CA ARG A 54 -7.79 3.13 1.81
C ARG A 54 -6.66 3.86 2.52
N LEU A 55 -5.41 3.48 2.26
CA LEU A 55 -4.24 4.10 2.88
C LEU A 55 -3.60 5.07 1.89
N SER A 56 -2.80 6.03 2.37
CA SER A 56 -2.01 6.90 1.50
C SER A 56 -1.10 6.11 0.52
N VAL A 57 -0.51 6.76 -0.48
CA VAL A 57 0.36 6.07 -1.45
C VAL A 57 1.79 6.01 -0.91
N ALA A 58 2.39 4.81 -0.89
CA ALA A 58 3.80 4.61 -0.52
C ALA A 58 4.58 3.87 -1.61
N GLY A 59 5.88 4.14 -1.69
CA GLY A 59 6.79 3.60 -2.72
C GLY A 59 7.89 2.67 -2.18
N ASN A 60 7.72 2.12 -0.98
CA ASN A 60 8.79 1.41 -0.26
C ASN A 60 9.15 0.05 -0.88
N CYS A 61 8.17 -0.64 -1.47
CA CYS A 61 8.31 -2.03 -1.90
C CYS A 61 8.67 -2.23 -3.37
N ARG A 62 8.39 -1.24 -4.24
CA ARG A 62 8.66 -1.27 -5.70
C ARG A 62 8.15 -2.52 -6.46
N MET A 63 7.22 -3.28 -5.88
CA MET A 63 6.66 -4.52 -6.45
C MET A 63 5.63 -4.29 -7.57
N SER A 64 5.25 -3.04 -7.81
CA SER A 64 4.30 -2.64 -8.86
C SER A 64 5.00 -1.92 -10.02
N PRO A 65 6.05 -2.50 -10.65
CA PRO A 65 6.68 -1.89 -11.81
C PRO A 65 5.72 -1.95 -12.99
N VAL A 66 5.62 -0.85 -13.72
CA VAL A 66 4.86 -0.73 -14.96
C VAL A 66 5.76 -0.04 -15.98
N GLU A 67 5.83 -0.60 -17.18
CA GLU A 67 6.56 0.02 -18.28
C GLU A 67 5.68 1.05 -18.97
N ILE A 68 6.21 2.26 -19.18
CA ILE A 68 5.55 3.32 -19.95
C ILE A 68 6.36 3.49 -21.23
N GLU A 69 5.71 3.43 -22.40
CA GLU A 69 6.35 3.35 -23.73
C GLU A 69 7.35 4.49 -24.05
N LYS A 70 7.37 5.58 -23.27
CA LYS A 70 8.24 6.74 -23.46
C LYS A 70 9.15 7.04 -22.25
N VAL A 71 9.27 6.11 -21.31
CA VAL A 71 10.13 6.23 -20.12
C VAL A 71 11.25 5.17 -20.21
N PRO A 72 12.51 5.49 -19.85
CA PRO A 72 13.61 4.52 -19.88
C PRO A 72 13.25 3.24 -19.13
N LYS A 73 13.47 2.08 -19.76
CA LYS A 73 13.19 0.78 -19.18
C LYS A 73 14.15 0.51 -18.02
N ASP A 74 13.63 0.45 -16.80
CA ASP A 74 14.30 -0.25 -15.70
C ASP A 74 13.98 -1.74 -15.88
N GLN A 75 15.01 -2.57 -16.05
CA GLN A 75 14.85 -3.97 -16.42
C GLN A 75 14.27 -4.76 -15.25
N SER A 76 12.94 -4.80 -15.09
CA SER A 76 12.32 -5.81 -14.24
C SER A 76 10.81 -5.94 -14.48
N MET A 77 10.41 -7.12 -14.95
CA MET A 77 9.45 -8.01 -14.30
C MET A 77 8.25 -8.51 -15.13
N GLN A 78 8.09 -9.84 -15.09
CA GLN A 78 6.81 -10.54 -15.00
C GLN A 78 6.89 -11.48 -13.77
N PHE A 79 7.08 -10.88 -12.59
CA PHE A 79 7.07 -11.51 -11.26
C PHE A 79 8.20 -12.52 -10.95
N GLY A 80 8.47 -12.71 -9.66
CA GLY A 80 9.77 -13.13 -9.13
C GLY A 80 10.35 -14.44 -9.68
N SER A 81 11.68 -14.59 -9.62
CA SER A 81 12.35 -15.82 -10.06
C SER A 81 12.03 -17.03 -9.16
N ASP A 82 11.77 -18.19 -9.76
CA ASP A 82 11.48 -19.45 -9.04
C ASP A 82 12.58 -19.91 -8.06
N ARG A 83 13.81 -19.41 -8.22
CA ARG A 83 14.97 -19.80 -7.41
C ARG A 83 15.61 -18.58 -6.77
N SER A 84 15.81 -18.65 -5.45
CA SER A 84 16.61 -17.67 -4.72
C SER A 84 18.08 -17.81 -5.09
N ARG A 85 18.73 -16.69 -5.42
CA ARG A 85 20.21 -16.60 -5.54
C ARG A 85 20.89 -16.27 -4.21
N PHE A 86 20.12 -15.93 -3.18
CA PHE A 86 20.65 -15.53 -1.88
C PHE A 86 21.03 -16.78 -1.06
N THR A 87 22.32 -16.89 -0.74
CA THR A 87 22.92 -18.04 -0.04
C THR A 87 23.47 -17.71 1.35
N GLU A 88 23.50 -16.43 1.72
CA GLU A 88 24.01 -15.95 3.00
C GLU A 88 22.97 -16.08 4.12
N GLY A 89 23.41 -15.79 5.36
CA GLY A 89 22.52 -15.73 6.52
C GLY A 89 21.46 -14.64 6.34
N LYS A 90 20.19 -15.02 6.49
CA LYS A 90 19.08 -14.06 6.52
C LYS A 90 19.11 -13.31 7.85
N ARG A 91 18.74 -12.04 7.83
CA ARG A 91 18.57 -11.27 9.06
C ARG A 91 17.50 -11.90 9.95
N ALA A 92 17.69 -11.79 11.25
CA ALA A 92 16.69 -12.10 12.25
C ALA A 92 16.52 -10.88 13.16
N VAL A 93 15.27 -10.59 13.52
CA VAL A 93 14.89 -9.46 14.36
C VAL A 93 14.10 -10.02 15.53
N GLU A 94 14.32 -9.47 16.72
CA GLU A 94 13.56 -9.85 17.90
C GLU A 94 12.09 -9.47 17.76
N ASP A 95 11.22 -10.34 18.27
CA ASP A 95 9.77 -10.12 18.22
C ASP A 95 9.38 -9.10 19.29
N LYS A 96 8.59 -8.11 18.89
CA LYS A 96 8.19 -7.00 19.77
C LYS A 96 6.83 -7.27 20.38
N ASN A 97 6.69 -7.07 21.68
CA ASN A 97 5.40 -7.18 22.32
C ASN A 97 4.57 -5.91 22.08
N ILE A 98 3.69 -5.97 21.07
CA ILE A 98 2.79 -4.88 20.68
C ILE A 98 1.41 -5.03 21.35
N GLY A 99 1.16 -6.16 22.02
CA GLY A 99 -0.05 -6.40 22.81
C GLY A 99 -0.56 -7.83 22.73
N PRO A 100 -1.65 -8.13 23.46
CA PRO A 100 -2.18 -9.49 23.55
C PRO A 100 -2.93 -9.95 22.29
N LEU A 101 -3.41 -9.00 21.47
CA LEU A 101 -4.22 -9.30 20.27
C LEU A 101 -3.38 -9.63 19.05
N ILE A 102 -2.21 -9.01 18.90
CA ILE A 102 -1.37 -9.10 17.71
C ILE A 102 -0.06 -9.80 18.08
N LYS A 103 0.07 -11.06 17.65
CA LYS A 103 1.35 -11.76 17.72
C LYS A 103 2.24 -11.24 16.60
N THR A 104 3.28 -10.49 16.94
CA THR A 104 4.25 -10.02 15.95
C THR A 104 5.34 -11.06 15.73
N ILE A 105 5.71 -11.25 14.47
CA ILE A 105 6.90 -12.01 14.08
C ILE A 105 7.73 -11.11 13.17
N MET A 106 8.67 -10.37 13.75
CA MET A 106 9.34 -9.26 13.08
C MET A 106 10.33 -9.74 12.01
N THR A 107 10.80 -10.97 12.12
CA THR A 107 11.61 -11.65 11.08
C THR A 107 10.90 -11.78 9.73
N ARG A 108 9.55 -11.78 9.71
CA ARG A 108 8.74 -11.86 8.47
C ARG A 108 8.38 -10.50 7.89
N CYS A 109 8.60 -9.41 8.64
CA CYS A 109 8.25 -8.08 8.19
C CYS A 109 9.14 -7.64 7.02
N ILE A 110 8.53 -7.21 5.91
CA ILE A 110 9.22 -6.70 4.71
C ILE A 110 9.38 -5.16 4.70
N GLN A 111 9.10 -4.50 5.82
CA GLN A 111 9.22 -3.04 5.96
C GLN A 111 8.39 -2.24 4.94
N CYS A 112 7.22 -2.74 4.55
CA CYS A 112 6.31 -2.02 3.65
C CYS A 112 5.66 -0.77 4.28
N THR A 113 5.76 -0.64 5.61
CA THR A 113 5.17 0.40 6.47
C THR A 113 3.65 0.54 6.41
N CYS A 114 2.91 -0.45 5.88
CA CYS A 114 1.44 -0.41 5.87
C CYS A 114 0.83 -0.32 7.28
N CYS A 115 1.38 -1.06 8.24
CA CYS A 115 0.93 -1.01 9.64
C CYS A 115 1.21 0.35 10.30
N VAL A 116 2.35 0.97 10.04
CA VAL A 116 2.68 2.32 10.55
C VAL A 116 1.71 3.35 10.01
N ARG A 117 1.40 3.28 8.71
CA ARG A 117 0.45 4.21 8.09
C ARG A 117 -0.98 3.96 8.53
N PHE A 118 -1.35 2.70 8.76
CA PHE A 118 -2.64 2.35 9.33
C PHE A 118 -2.81 2.95 10.72
N ASP A 119 -1.76 2.88 11.54
CA ASP A 119 -1.75 3.47 12.88
C ASP A 119 -2.03 4.98 12.82
N SER A 120 -1.21 5.71 12.05
CA SER A 120 -1.30 7.16 11.94
C SER A 120 -2.58 7.66 11.25
N GLU A 121 -3.05 6.96 10.20
CA GLU A 121 -4.17 7.44 9.36
C GLU A 121 -5.54 6.97 9.87
N PHE A 122 -5.65 5.76 10.41
CA PHE A 122 -6.93 5.15 10.81
C PHE A 122 -7.07 4.95 12.31
N ALA A 123 -6.05 4.41 12.99
CA ALA A 123 -6.12 4.21 14.43
C ALA A 123 -6.04 5.55 15.18
N GLY A 124 -5.46 6.58 14.56
CA GLY A 124 -5.26 7.90 15.17
C GLY A 124 -4.26 7.86 16.32
N VAL A 125 -3.47 6.79 16.37
CA VAL A 125 -2.41 6.54 17.36
C VAL A 125 -1.09 6.56 16.59
N GLU A 126 -0.03 7.10 17.20
CA GLU A 126 1.30 7.19 16.58
C GLU A 126 2.30 6.35 17.38
N ASP A 127 1.89 5.13 17.72
CA ASP A 127 2.70 4.24 18.55
C ASP A 127 3.64 3.40 17.70
N LEU A 128 3.21 3.01 16.50
CA LEU A 128 4.01 2.30 15.52
C LEU A 128 4.84 3.26 14.68
N GLY A 129 6.13 2.96 14.57
CA GLY A 129 7.04 3.69 13.72
C GLY A 129 8.13 2.80 13.12
N THR A 130 9.08 3.45 12.46
CA THR A 130 10.30 2.81 11.96
C THR A 130 11.48 3.25 12.82
N ALA A 131 12.20 2.30 13.39
CA ALA A 131 13.46 2.51 14.08
C ALA A 131 14.63 1.97 13.24
N GLY A 132 15.75 2.67 13.21
CA GLY A 132 16.93 2.28 12.43
C GLY A 132 16.86 2.67 10.95
N ARG A 133 17.81 2.16 10.16
CA ARG A 133 17.96 2.45 8.73
C ARG A 133 18.56 1.25 7.99
N GLY A 134 18.24 1.10 6.71
CA GLY A 134 18.81 0.06 5.86
C GLY A 134 18.30 -1.33 6.25
N ASN A 135 19.20 -2.32 6.32
CA ASN A 135 18.83 -3.70 6.65
C ASN A 135 18.36 -3.87 8.11
N ASP A 136 18.86 -3.00 8.99
CA ASP A 136 18.52 -2.97 10.42
C ASP A 136 17.27 -2.12 10.71
N LEU A 137 16.53 -1.72 9.68
CA LEU A 137 15.26 -1.03 9.87
C LEU A 137 14.22 -1.99 10.45
N GLN A 138 13.66 -1.60 11.59
CA GLN A 138 12.68 -2.37 12.33
C GLN A 138 11.41 -1.56 12.50
N ILE A 139 10.28 -2.17 12.21
CA ILE A 139 8.97 -1.58 12.52
C ILE A 139 8.60 -1.93 13.96
N GLY A 140 7.90 -1.05 14.64
CA GLY A 140 7.37 -1.28 15.98
C GLY A 140 7.32 -0.01 16.80
N THR A 141 7.06 -0.16 18.09
CA THR A 141 7.08 0.95 19.04
C THR A 141 8.52 1.29 19.44
N TYR A 142 8.80 2.56 19.70
CA TYR A 142 10.12 3.01 20.16
C TYR A 142 10.40 2.61 21.62
N VAL A 143 9.35 2.66 22.45
CA VAL A 143 9.34 2.15 23.83
C VAL A 143 8.43 0.92 23.85
N GLU A 144 8.65 -0.05 24.75
CA GLU A 144 7.72 -1.16 24.97
C GLU A 144 6.35 -0.63 25.44
N LYS A 145 5.51 -0.30 24.48
CA LYS A 145 4.17 0.24 24.66
C LYS A 145 3.20 -0.69 23.97
N ILE A 146 2.11 -1.00 24.68
CA ILE A 146 1.05 -1.83 24.14
C ILE A 146 0.22 -0.96 23.19
N PHE A 147 0.08 -1.42 21.96
CA PHE A 147 -0.79 -0.81 20.96
C PHE A 147 -2.25 -1.10 21.32
N MET A 148 -2.85 -0.18 22.06
CA MET A 148 -4.23 -0.25 22.50
C MET A 148 -5.08 0.67 21.64
N SER A 149 -5.49 0.18 20.47
CA SER A 149 -6.52 0.80 19.64
C SER A 149 -7.69 -0.17 19.46
N GLU A 150 -8.91 0.35 19.42
CA GLU A 150 -10.12 -0.44 19.11
C GLU A 150 -10.01 -1.16 17.76
N LEU A 151 -9.26 -0.56 16.83
CA LEU A 151 -9.04 -1.05 15.47
C LEU A 151 -7.71 -1.79 15.31
N SER A 152 -7.01 -2.07 16.42
CA SER A 152 -5.65 -2.63 16.39
C SER A 152 -5.56 -3.97 15.64
N GLY A 153 -6.58 -4.83 15.77
CA GLY A 153 -6.65 -6.12 15.09
C GLY A 153 -6.62 -6.04 13.57
N ASN A 154 -7.09 -4.94 12.97
CA ASN A 154 -7.15 -4.78 11.52
C ASN A 154 -5.76 -4.61 10.87
N VAL A 155 -4.72 -4.38 11.68
CA VAL A 155 -3.33 -4.33 11.21
C VAL A 155 -2.88 -5.68 10.62
N ILE A 156 -3.47 -6.80 11.09
CA ILE A 156 -3.12 -8.16 10.64
C ILE A 156 -3.54 -8.37 9.17
N ASP A 157 -4.65 -7.76 8.76
CA ASP A 157 -5.21 -7.89 7.42
C ASP A 157 -4.56 -6.94 6.40
N MET A 158 -3.58 -6.14 6.82
CA MET A 158 -2.84 -5.28 5.90
C MET A 158 -2.06 -6.11 4.88
N PRO A 159 -1.95 -5.65 3.62
CA PRO A 159 -1.33 -6.40 2.53
C PRO A 159 0.15 -6.67 2.83
N SER A 160 0.42 -7.83 3.42
CA SER A 160 1.75 -8.42 3.56
C SER A 160 1.88 -9.69 2.73
N ARG A 161 0.76 -10.17 2.20
CA ARG A 161 0.66 -11.37 1.39
C ARG A 161 0.08 -10.96 0.05
N SER A 162 0.83 -11.21 -1.03
CA SER A 162 0.24 -11.22 -2.36
C SER A 162 -0.94 -12.20 -2.33
N PRO A 163 -2.14 -11.83 -2.82
CA PRO A 163 -3.14 -12.85 -3.10
C PRO A 163 -2.52 -13.79 -4.13
N ASP A 164 -2.37 -15.05 -3.74
CA ASP A 164 -1.97 -16.18 -4.59
C ASP A 164 -0.53 -16.19 -5.15
N ILE A 165 0.44 -16.22 -4.22
CA ILE A 165 1.64 -17.09 -4.31
C ILE A 165 1.69 -17.96 -3.05
#